data_AF-A0A6B3EE39-F1
#
_entry.id   AF-A0A6B3EE39-F1
#
_cell.length_a   1.000
_cell.length_b   1.000
_cell.length_c   1.000
_cell.angle_alpha   90.00
_cell.angle_beta   90.00
_cell.angle_gamma   90.00
#
_symmetry.space_group_name_H-M   'P 1'
#
loop_
_entity.id
_entity.type
_entity.pdbx_description
1 polymer ?
#
loop_
_entity_poly.entity_id
_entity_poly.type
_entity_poly.pdbx_seq_one_letter_code
_entity_poly.pdbx_strand_id
1 'polypeptide(L)'
;DSAFHTTYWVENWPRTQTSAGFLHQLLFTGGVRRTLSLIYTPKALDAALRDVRRQKSGVLADAAERARRGQVGSEADTIEYQDITARERQLIAGHADVAL
;
A
#
# COMPACT_ATOMS: atom_id res chain seq x y z
N ASP A 1 -41.04 -13.55 -3.60
CA ASP A 1 -39.65 -13.59 -3.14
C ASP A 1 -38.79 -14.18 -4.25
N SER A 2 -38.29 -13.33 -5.15
CA SER A 2 -37.58 -13.73 -6.37
C SER A 2 -36.17 -13.14 -6.44
N ALA A 3 -35.60 -12.76 -5.28
CA ALA A 3 -34.29 -12.13 -5.22
C ALA A 3 -33.18 -13.18 -5.36
N PHE A 4 -32.19 -12.89 -6.20
CA PHE A 4 -30.96 -13.67 -6.30
C PHE A 4 -29.84 -12.97 -5.53
N HIS A 5 -29.09 -13.73 -4.73
CA HIS A 5 -27.98 -13.24 -3.94
C HIS A 5 -26.66 -13.87 -4.41
N THR A 6 -25.58 -13.09 -4.40
CA THR A 6 -24.23 -13.55 -4.73
C THR A 6 -23.21 -12.83 -3.86
N THR A 7 -22.09 -13.50 -3.59
CA THR A 7 -21.00 -12.98 -2.77
C THR A 7 -19.71 -13.04 -3.58
N TYR A 8 -18.95 -11.94 -3.53
CA TYR A 8 -17.64 -11.82 -4.17
C TYR A 8 -16.59 -11.54 -3.11
N TRP A 9 -15.34 -11.90 -3.41
CA TRP A 9 -14.17 -11.55 -2.62
C TRP A 9 -13.16 -10.86 -3.52
N VAL A 10 -12.46 -9.86 -2.99
CA VAL A 10 -11.41 -9.15 -3.70
C VAL A 10 -10.11 -9.91 -3.44
N GLU A 11 -9.58 -10.56 -4.49
CA GLU A 11 -8.32 -11.31 -4.38
C GLU A 11 -7.11 -10.39 -4.26
N ASN A 12 -7.08 -9.35 -5.08
CA ASN A 12 -5.98 -8.40 -5.12
C ASN A 12 -6.52 -6.98 -5.20
N TRP A 13 -5.95 -6.09 -4.40
CA TRP A 13 -6.20 -4.65 -4.54
C TRP A 13 -5.43 -4.06 -5.73
N PRO A 14 -5.88 -2.92 -6.29
CA PRO A 14 -5.15 -2.23 -7.35
C PRO A 14 -3.68 -2.01 -6.98
N ARG A 15 -2.75 -2.49 -7.83
CA ARG A 15 -1.30 -2.31 -7.65
C ARG A 15 -0.77 -1.01 -8.25
N THR A 16 -1.59 -0.35 -9.06
CA THR A 16 -1.27 0.97 -9.66
C THR A 16 -2.03 2.04 -8.91
N GLN A 17 -1.48 3.26 -8.91
CA GLN A 17 -2.14 4.40 -8.29
C GLN A 17 -3.51 4.64 -8.93
N THR A 18 -4.54 4.55 -8.11
CA THR A 18 -5.95 4.53 -8.53
C THR A 18 -6.76 5.43 -7.60
N SER A 19 -7.82 6.04 -8.15
CA SER A 19 -8.76 6.86 -7.37
C SER A 19 -9.42 6.06 -6.26
N ALA A 20 -9.66 6.69 -5.11
CA ALA A 20 -10.41 6.10 -3.99
C ALA A 20 -11.80 5.56 -4.38
N GLY A 21 -12.33 6.00 -5.54
CA GLY A 21 -13.62 5.56 -6.08
C GLY A 21 -13.58 4.31 -6.99
N PHE A 22 -12.51 3.51 -7.02
CA PHE A 22 -12.46 2.38 -7.96
C PHE A 22 -13.54 1.31 -7.78
N LEU A 23 -14.07 1.16 -6.56
CA LEU A 23 -15.23 0.29 -6.30
C LEU A 23 -16.58 0.98 -6.57
N HIS A 24 -16.59 2.23 -7.04
CA HIS A 24 -17.82 3.01 -7.17
C HIS A 24 -18.85 2.31 -8.08
N GLN A 25 -18.41 1.83 -9.24
CA GLN A 25 -19.27 1.13 -10.19
C GLN A 25 -19.75 -0.24 -9.70
N LEU A 26 -19.09 -0.81 -8.67
CA LEU A 26 -19.53 -2.05 -8.05
C LEU A 26 -20.54 -1.78 -6.93
N LEU A 27 -20.28 -0.79 -6.07
CA LEU A 27 -21.05 -0.57 -4.85
C LEU A 27 -22.32 0.28 -5.07
N PHE A 28 -22.31 1.23 -6.00
CA PHE A 28 -23.34 2.26 -6.12
C PHE A 28 -24.32 2.07 -7.30
N THR A 29 -24.47 0.86 -7.84
CA THR A 29 -25.51 0.63 -8.86
C THR A 29 -26.90 0.50 -8.23
N GLY A 30 -27.89 1.15 -8.82
CA GLY A 30 -29.25 1.22 -8.30
C GLY A 30 -30.03 -0.10 -8.39
N GLY A 31 -31.15 -0.17 -7.66
CA GLY A 31 -32.10 -1.29 -7.74
C GLY A 31 -31.72 -2.54 -6.94
N VAL A 32 -30.56 -2.57 -6.28
CA VAL A 32 -30.13 -3.69 -5.44
C VAL A 32 -29.46 -3.21 -4.15
N ARG A 33 -29.63 -3.98 -3.07
CA ARG A 33 -28.92 -3.75 -1.80
C ARG A 33 -27.54 -4.39 -1.84
N ARG A 34 -26.51 -3.64 -1.45
CA ARG A 34 -25.14 -4.15 -1.30
C ARG A 34 -24.64 -3.94 0.12
N THR A 35 -23.79 -4.88 0.54
CA THR A 35 -23.05 -4.82 1.79
C THR A 35 -21.58 -5.07 1.46
N LEU A 36 -20.69 -4.18 1.91
CA LEU A 36 -19.25 -4.35 1.83
C LEU A 36 -18.71 -4.51 3.25
N SER A 37 -17.87 -5.53 3.44
CA SER A 37 -17.10 -5.72 4.66
C SER A 37 -15.62 -5.62 4.31
N LEU A 38 -14.88 -4.80 5.07
CA LEU A 38 -13.43 -4.68 4.95
C LEU A 38 -12.82 -4.94 6.33
N ILE A 39 -11.92 -5.91 6.40
CA ILE A 39 -11.23 -6.30 7.63
C ILE A 39 -9.74 -6.10 7.37
N TYR A 40 -9.09 -5.31 8.21
CA TYR A 40 -7.65 -5.07 8.17
C TYR A 40 -7.08 -5.20 9.58
N THR A 41 -5.86 -5.71 9.67
CA THR A 41 -5.11 -5.79 10.92
C THR A 41 -4.03 -4.73 10.89
N PRO A 42 -4.25 -3.55 11.51
CA PRO A 42 -3.27 -2.49 11.47
C PRO A 42 -2.05 -2.88 12.29
N LYS A 43 -0.87 -2.56 11.77
CA LYS A 43 0.37 -2.64 12.53
C LYS A 43 0.45 -1.46 13.50
N ALA A 44 0.99 -1.71 14.69
CA ALA A 44 1.27 -0.63 15.64
C ALA A 44 2.20 0.43 15.01
N LEU A 45 1.87 1.71 15.20
CA LEU A 45 2.59 2.84 14.57
C LEU A 45 4.10 2.78 14.84
N ASP A 46 4.51 2.54 16.09
CA ASP A 46 5.93 2.47 16.44
C ASP A 46 6.64 1.32 15.73
N ALA A 47 5.96 0.20 15.54
CA ALA A 47 6.51 -0.94 14.80
C ALA A 47 6.63 -0.61 13.31
N ALA A 48 5.63 0.03 12.72
CA ALA A 48 5.67 0.46 11.32
C ALA A 48 6.79 1.47 11.07
N LEU A 49 6.96 2.46 11.94
CA LEU A 49 8.03 3.45 11.86
C LEU A 49 9.43 2.83 12.00
N ARG A 50 9.59 1.85 12.91
CA ARG A 50 10.85 1.10 13.04
C ARG A 50 11.20 0.34 11.76
N ASP A 51 10.21 -0.30 11.14
CA ASP A 51 10.40 -1.05 9.90
C ASP A 51 10.80 -0.13 8.74
N VAL A 52 10.11 1.00 8.58
CA VAL A 52 10.44 2.02 7.57
C VAL A 52 11.87 2.52 7.77
N ARG A 53 12.27 2.85 9.01
CA ARG A 53 13.64 3.27 9.31
C ARG A 53 14.67 2.19 8.95
N ARG A 54 14.38 0.92 9.27
CA ARG A 54 15.25 -0.21 8.94
C ARG A 54 15.42 -0.36 7.42
N GLN A 55 14.33 -0.30 6.67
CA GLN A 55 14.34 -0.38 5.20
C GLN A 55 15.12 0.79 4.60
N LYS A 56 14.85 2.02 5.05
CA LYS A 56 15.53 3.24 4.60
C LYS A 56 17.04 3.18 4.83
N SER A 57 17.47 2.73 6.02
CA SER A 57 18.89 2.53 6.32
C SER A 57 19.54 1.49 5.42
N GLY A 58 18.83 0.41 5.08
CA GLY A 58 19.31 -0.61 4.14
C GLY A 58 19.55 -0.04 2.74
N VAL A 59 18.55 0.61 2.16
CA VAL A 59 18.65 1.24 0.83
C VAL A 59 19.78 2.27 0.77
N LEU A 60 19.95 3.08 1.82
CA LEU A 60 21.03 4.05 1.90
C LEU A 60 22.41 3.40 2.01
N ALA A 61 22.53 2.31 2.78
CA ALA A 61 23.78 1.55 2.90
C ALA A 61 24.16 0.90 1.56
N ASP A 62 23.20 0.30 0.87
CA ASP A 62 23.41 -0.31 -0.44
C ASP A 62 23.79 0.74 -1.49
N ALA A 63 23.15 1.91 -1.48
CA ALA A 63 23.51 3.03 -2.34
C ALA A 63 24.93 3.54 -2.08
N ALA A 64 25.34 3.64 -0.81
CA ALA A 64 26.69 4.02 -0.43
C ALA A 64 27.73 2.99 -0.90
N GLU A 65 27.42 1.69 -0.80
CA GLU A 65 28.28 0.62 -1.28
C GLU A 65 28.44 0.64 -2.81
N ARG A 66 27.34 0.86 -3.54
CA ARG A 66 27.38 1.02 -5.00
C ARG A 66 28.24 2.21 -5.42
N ALA A 67 28.07 3.34 -4.73
CA ALA A 67 28.88 4.53 -4.97
C ALA A 67 30.38 4.26 -4.73
N ARG A 68 30.74 3.54 -3.64
CA ARG A 68 32.13 3.10 -3.40
C ARG A 68 32.67 2.22 -4.52
N ARG A 69 31.83 1.36 -5.12
CA ARG A 69 32.21 0.47 -6.23
C ARG A 69 32.17 1.15 -7.60
N GLY A 70 31.79 2.43 -7.69
CA GLY A 70 31.60 3.14 -8.96
C GLY A 70 30.43 2.62 -9.79
N GLN A 71 29.46 1.93 -9.17
CA GLN A 71 28.26 1.45 -9.84
C GLN A 71 27.21 2.55 -9.89
N VAL A 72 26.54 2.70 -11.04
CA VAL A 72 25.44 3.64 -11.21
C VAL A 72 24.16 3.01 -10.66
N GLY A 73 23.38 3.79 -9.90
CA GLY A 73 22.07 3.36 -9.40
C GLY A 73 21.07 3.14 -10.53
N SER A 74 20.11 2.26 -10.30
CA SER A 74 19.02 1.99 -11.23
C SER A 74 17.79 2.87 -10.94
N GLU A 75 16.89 2.99 -11.91
CA GLU A 75 15.57 3.61 -11.68
C GLU A 75 14.76 2.84 -10.62
N ALA A 76 14.93 1.53 -10.55
CA ALA A 76 14.28 0.70 -9.54
C ALA A 76 14.70 1.10 -8.11
N ASP A 77 15.98 1.40 -7.89
CA ASP A 77 16.48 1.88 -6.59
C ASP A 77 15.84 3.23 -6.21
N THR A 78 15.65 4.10 -7.21
CA THR A 78 15.03 5.41 -7.01
C THR A 78 13.56 5.26 -6.64
N ILE A 79 12.83 4.39 -7.33
CA ILE A 79 11.43 4.07 -7.03
C ILE A 79 11.30 3.47 -5.63
N GLU A 80 12.14 2.50 -5.28
CA GLU A 80 12.13 1.88 -3.95
C GLU A 80 12.32 2.92 -2.83
N TYR A 81 13.29 3.82 -3.00
CA TYR A 81 13.53 4.90 -2.04
C TYR A 81 12.34 5.86 -1.93
N GLN A 82 11.70 6.19 -3.06
CA GLN A 82 10.51 7.03 -3.10
C GLN A 82 9.34 6.36 -2.38
N ASP A 83 9.13 5.06 -2.59
CA ASP A 83 8.07 4.29 -1.94
C ASP A 83 8.23 4.25 -0.41
N ILE A 84 9.46 4.01 0.06
CA ILE A 84 9.78 4.04 1.51
C ILE A 84 9.50 5.44 2.08
N THR A 85 9.90 6.49 1.36
CA THR A 85 9.70 7.88 1.79
C THR A 85 8.21 8.25 1.80
N ALA A 86 7.44 7.78 0.81
CA ALA A 86 6.00 7.97 0.75
C ALA A 86 5.31 7.26 1.93
N ARG A 87 5.70 6.01 2.22
CA ARG A 87 5.21 5.26 3.37
C ARG A 87 5.51 5.97 4.69
N GLU A 88 6.72 6.50 4.87
CA GLU A 88 7.10 7.29 6.06
C GLU A 88 6.16 8.50 6.24
N ARG A 89 5.91 9.26 5.16
CA ARG A 89 5.00 10.42 5.20
C ARG A 89 3.58 10.02 5.54
N GLN A 90 3.09 8.91 5.01
CA GLN A 90 1.75 8.41 5.30
C GLN A 90 1.61 8.05 6.79
N LEU A 91 2.58 7.37 7.38
CA LEU A 91 2.57 7.06 8.81
C LEU A 91 2.55 8.33 9.67
N ILE A 92 3.34 9.34 9.30
CA ILE A 92 3.38 10.63 10.01
C ILE A 92 2.03 11.37 9.90
N ALA A 93 1.36 11.28 8.75
CA ALA A 93 0.03 11.85 8.53
C ALA A 93 -1.09 11.07 9.25
N GLY A 94 -0.76 10.00 9.99
CA GLY A 94 -1.71 9.21 10.78
C GLY A 94 -2.36 8.06 10.01
N HIS A 95 -1.89 7.75 8.80
CA HIS A 95 -2.36 6.55 8.09
C HIS A 95 -1.83 5.30 8.79
N ALA A 96 -2.70 4.29 8.90
CA ALA A 96 -2.32 2.99 9.44
C ALA A 96 -1.59 2.16 8.37
N ASP A 97 -0.52 1.51 8.79
CA ASP A 97 0.12 0.46 8.00
C ASP A 97 -0.71 -0.82 8.14
N VAL A 98 -1.22 -1.32 7.02
CA VAL A 98 -2.02 -2.54 7.00
C VAL A 98 -1.24 -3.60 6.26
N ALA A 99 -0.90 -4.68 6.97
CA ALA A 99 -0.42 -5.88 6.30
C ALA A 99 -1.62 -6.50 5.58
N LEU A 100 -1.51 -6.64 4.25
CA LEU A 100 -2.39 -7.49 3.45
C LEU A 100 -1.79 -8.89 3.36
#